data_AF-A0A2H3DY07-F1
#
_entry.id   AF-A0A2H3DY07-F1
#
_cell.length_a   1.000
_cell.length_b   1.000
_cell.length_c   1.000
_cell.angle_alpha   90.00
_cell.angle_beta   90.00
_cell.angle_gamma   90.00
#
_symmetry.space_group_name_H-M   'P 1'
#
loop_
_entity.id
_entity.type
_entity.pdbx_description
1 polymer ?
#
loop_
_entity_poly.entity_id
_entity_poly.type
_entity_poly.pdbx_seq_one_letter_code
_entity_poly.pdbx_strand_id
1 'polypeptide(L)'
;MNNAYGGVRKRRSPIASSSLGLDAPTQPRRYVTPSVTSRKEIPAFFMRRRPQSIPSDEEDELTEEPPAAGATDQEKVEYKRRQNTLAARRSRKRKMLYQHELEETVRRLTTEKEIWKTRALTLRQLLQSHGVRCPDFEDA
;
A
#
# COMPACT_ATOMS: atom_id res chain seq x y z
N MET A 1 16.42 8.78 22.31
CA MET A 1 16.33 8.33 20.91
C MET A 1 14.88 7.93 20.64
N ASN A 2 14.12 8.76 19.92
CA ASN A 2 12.69 8.54 19.70
C ASN A 2 12.48 7.64 18.48
N ASN A 3 12.12 6.40 18.74
CA ASN A 3 11.88 5.37 17.73
C ASN A 3 10.52 5.63 17.06
N ALA A 4 10.52 6.43 16.00
CA ALA A 4 9.34 6.67 15.19
C ALA A 4 9.09 5.48 14.25
N TYR A 5 8.66 4.35 14.80
CA TYR A 5 8.02 3.32 13.98
C TYR A 5 6.79 3.96 13.33
N GLY A 6 6.85 4.19 12.02
CA GLY A 6 5.80 4.79 11.22
C GLY A 6 4.56 3.91 11.16
N GLY A 7 3.84 3.79 12.28
CA GLY A 7 2.56 3.12 12.35
C GLY A 7 1.58 3.78 11.38
N VAL A 8 0.86 2.96 10.63
CA VAL A 8 -0.19 3.42 9.71
C VAL A 8 -1.29 4.09 10.53
N ARG A 9 -1.21 5.42 10.71
CA ARG A 9 -2.25 6.21 11.37
C ARG A 9 -3.54 6.05 10.55
N LYS A 10 -4.47 5.21 11.02
CA LYS A 10 -5.83 5.08 10.49
C LYS A 10 -6.56 6.40 10.70
N ARG A 11 -6.47 7.32 9.74
CA ARG A 11 -7.37 8.48 9.68
C ARG A 11 -8.77 7.94 9.41
N ARG A 12 -9.61 7.88 10.46
CA ARG A 12 -11.03 7.50 10.35
C ARG A 12 -11.76 8.56 9.53
N SER A 13 -11.84 8.37 8.22
CA SER A 13 -12.97 8.92 7.45
C SER A 13 -14.11 7.89 7.47
N PRO A 14 -15.39 8.28 7.44
CA PRO A 14 -16.52 7.35 7.44
C PRO A 14 -16.52 6.37 6.23
N ILE A 15 -15.74 6.69 5.20
CA ILE A 15 -15.60 5.92 3.95
C ILE A 15 -14.42 4.92 4.03
N ALA A 16 -13.60 4.97 5.09
CA ALA A 16 -12.37 4.17 5.19
C ALA A 16 -12.61 2.66 5.41
N SER A 17 -13.79 2.25 5.86
CA SER A 17 -14.14 0.83 6.05
C SER A 17 -14.52 0.11 4.75
N SER A 18 -14.86 0.86 3.70
CA SER A 18 -15.14 0.30 2.37
C SER A 18 -14.17 0.94 1.39
N SER A 19 -13.02 0.30 1.17
CA SER A 19 -12.20 0.64 0.00
C SER A 19 -13.08 0.39 -1.22
N LEU A 20 -13.62 1.47 -1.79
CA LEU A 20 -14.41 1.42 -3.01
C LEU A 20 -13.69 0.52 -4.02
N GLY A 21 -14.41 -0.44 -4.58
CA GLY A 21 -13.88 -1.37 -5.57
C GLY A 21 -13.20 -0.64 -6.73
N LEU A 22 -12.31 -1.32 -7.45
CA LEU A 22 -11.65 -0.74 -8.61
C LEU A 22 -12.67 -0.20 -9.62
N ASP A 23 -13.78 -0.92 -9.79
CA ASP A 23 -14.89 -0.61 -10.70
C ASP A 23 -15.93 0.38 -10.12
N ALA A 24 -15.73 0.89 -8.90
CA ALA A 24 -16.67 1.84 -8.34
C ALA A 24 -16.69 3.15 -9.16
N PRO A 25 -17.85 3.74 -9.46
CA PRO A 25 -17.93 4.91 -10.33
C PRO A 25 -17.10 6.08 -9.78
N THR A 26 -16.47 6.83 -10.68
CA THR A 26 -15.78 8.07 -10.33
C THR A 26 -16.74 9.25 -10.46
N GLN A 27 -16.78 10.12 -9.45
CA GLN A 27 -17.66 11.29 -9.48
C GLN A 27 -17.01 12.41 -10.30
N PRO A 28 -17.70 12.99 -11.31
CA PRO A 28 -17.19 14.13 -12.05
C PRO A 28 -17.10 15.37 -11.14
N ARG A 29 -16.13 16.25 -11.42
CA ARG A 29 -15.93 17.48 -10.64
C ARG A 29 -16.34 18.70 -11.46
N ARG A 30 -17.43 19.36 -11.06
CA ARG A 30 -17.85 20.64 -11.66
C ARG A 30 -17.27 21.80 -10.87
N TYR A 31 -16.35 22.55 -11.47
CA TYR A 31 -15.78 23.75 -10.89
C TYR A 31 -16.49 24.97 -11.47
N VAL A 32 -17.05 25.83 -10.62
CA VAL A 32 -17.64 27.12 -11.05
C VAL A 32 -16.55 28.18 -11.17
N THR A 33 -15.53 28.11 -10.32
CA THR A 33 -14.33 28.94 -10.34
C THR A 33 -13.10 28.05 -10.55
N PRO A 34 -12.01 28.56 -11.15
CA PRO A 34 -10.76 27.79 -11.23
C PRO A 34 -10.35 27.30 -9.83
N SER A 35 -9.84 26.06 -9.76
CA SER A 35 -9.36 25.50 -8.48
C SER A 35 -8.37 26.47 -7.83
N VAL A 36 -8.50 26.73 -6.53
CA VAL A 36 -7.55 27.55 -5.77
C VAL A 36 -6.11 27.02 -5.89
N THR A 37 -5.98 25.72 -6.10
CA THR A 37 -4.71 25.01 -6.34
C THR A 37 -4.42 24.75 -7.81
N SER A 38 -5.15 25.39 -8.74
CA SER A 38 -4.90 25.27 -10.17
C SER A 38 -3.44 25.62 -10.46
N ARG A 39 -2.80 24.85 -11.35
CA ARG A 39 -1.45 25.17 -11.80
C ARG A 39 -1.53 26.52 -12.52
N LYS A 40 -1.02 27.56 -11.86
CA LYS A 40 -0.69 28.83 -12.51
C LYS A 40 0.24 28.52 -13.69
N GLU A 41 0.14 29.30 -14.77
CA GLU A 41 0.98 29.12 -15.94
C GLU A 41 2.44 28.97 -15.51
N ILE A 42 3.02 27.83 -15.85
CA ILE A 42 4.40 27.53 -15.48
C ILE A 42 5.27 28.34 -16.45
N PRO A 43 6.13 29.26 -15.98
CA PRO A 43 6.94 30.08 -16.86
C PRO A 43 7.78 29.23 -17.83
N ALA A 44 7.95 29.70 -19.07
CA ALA A 44 8.56 28.95 -20.19
C ALA A 44 9.94 28.33 -19.86
N PHE A 45 10.70 28.95 -18.96
CA PHE A 45 12.00 28.43 -18.49
C PHE A 45 11.89 27.04 -17.83
N PHE A 46 10.79 26.75 -17.13
CA PHE A 46 10.58 25.46 -16.46
C PHE A 46 10.03 24.37 -17.40
N MET A 47 9.54 24.72 -18.59
CA MET A 47 8.99 23.74 -19.54
C MET A 47 10.09 22.87 -20.17
N ARG A 48 11.30 23.40 -20.37
CA ARG A 48 12.42 22.69 -21.01
C ARG A 48 13.01 21.55 -20.18
N ARG A 49 12.73 21.47 -18.88
CA ARG A 49 13.38 20.53 -17.95
C ARG A 49 12.50 19.40 -17.44
N ARG A 50 11.28 19.25 -17.96
CA ARG A 50 10.39 18.21 -17.46
C ARG A 50 10.77 16.88 -18.11
N PRO A 51 11.37 15.91 -17.38
CA PRO A 51 11.55 14.57 -17.92
C PRO A 51 10.16 14.02 -18.28
N GLN A 52 10.04 13.42 -19.45
CA GLN A 52 8.87 12.61 -19.77
C GLN A 52 8.71 11.58 -18.66
N SER A 53 7.51 11.51 -18.07
CA SER A 53 7.21 10.48 -17.08
C SER A 53 7.46 9.13 -17.73
N ILE A 54 8.30 8.32 -17.09
CA ILE A 54 8.53 6.93 -17.49
C ILE A 54 7.16 6.24 -17.46
N PRO A 55 6.78 5.48 -18.51
CA PRO A 55 5.57 4.68 -18.49
C PRO A 55 5.59 3.80 -17.24
N SER A 56 4.61 4.00 -16.36
CA SER A 56 4.45 3.15 -15.19
C SER A 56 3.77 1.88 -15.66
N ASP A 57 4.18 0.73 -15.12
CA ASP A 57 3.48 -0.56 -15.30
C ASP A 57 1.98 -0.47 -14.91
N GLU A 58 1.62 0.55 -14.13
CA GLU A 58 0.25 0.88 -13.75
C GLU A 58 -0.60 1.53 -14.87
N GLU A 59 0.03 2.12 -15.91
CA GLU A 59 -0.69 2.68 -17.07
C GLU A 59 -1.25 1.57 -17.97
N ASP A 60 -0.57 0.42 -18.05
CA ASP A 60 -0.94 -0.71 -18.91
C ASP A 60 -2.16 -1.49 -18.37
N GLU A 61 -2.42 -1.39 -17.06
CA GLU A 61 -3.62 -1.96 -16.43
C GLU A 61 -4.87 -1.06 -16.53
N LEU A 62 -4.77 0.12 -17.14
CA LEU A 62 -5.91 1.01 -17.28
C LEU A 62 -6.73 0.62 -18.52
N THR A 63 -7.94 0.09 -18.30
CA THR A 63 -8.87 -0.29 -19.37
C THR A 63 -9.53 0.89 -20.10
N GLU A 64 -9.34 2.14 -19.64
CA GLU A 64 -9.89 3.33 -20.31
C GLU A 64 -8.96 3.82 -21.42
N GLU A 65 -9.50 3.90 -22.64
CA GLU A 65 -8.80 4.47 -23.79
C GLU A 65 -8.36 5.91 -23.50
N PRO A 66 -7.14 6.29 -23.92
CA PRO A 66 -6.67 7.66 -23.79
C PRO A 66 -7.55 8.61 -24.61
N PRO A 67 -7.77 9.85 -24.13
CA PRO A 67 -8.56 10.84 -24.86
C PRO A 67 -7.91 11.11 -26.24
N ALA A 68 -8.76 11.32 -27.25
CA ALA A 68 -8.33 11.57 -28.62
C ALA A 68 -7.33 12.74 -28.72
N ALA A 69 -6.48 12.77 -29.75
CA ALA A 69 -5.45 13.80 -29.92
C ALA A 69 -6.03 15.24 -29.93
N GLY A 70 -7.25 15.41 -30.45
CA GLY A 70 -8.01 16.67 -30.47
C GLY A 70 -8.85 16.96 -29.22
N ALA A 71 -8.72 16.16 -28.16
CA ALA A 71 -9.50 16.32 -26.93
C ALA A 71 -9.20 17.66 -26.24
N THR A 72 -10.26 18.23 -25.64
CA THR A 72 -10.19 19.47 -24.88
C THR A 72 -9.28 19.29 -23.66
N ASP A 73 -8.59 20.35 -23.22
CA ASP A 73 -7.74 20.28 -22.01
C ASP A 73 -8.50 19.80 -20.77
N GLN A 74 -9.81 20.09 -20.69
CA GLN A 74 -10.68 19.60 -19.62
C GLN A 74 -10.79 18.06 -19.63
N GLU A 75 -10.97 17.45 -20.79
CA GLU A 75 -11.10 15.99 -20.95
C GLU A 75 -9.77 15.30 -20.58
N LYS A 76 -8.64 15.87 -21.00
CA LYS A 76 -7.30 15.39 -20.64
C LYS A 76 -7.06 15.46 -19.12
N VAL A 77 -7.56 16.50 -18.45
CA VAL A 77 -7.47 16.65 -16.99
C VAL A 77 -8.36 15.63 -16.28
N GLU A 78 -9.58 15.41 -16.76
CA GLU A 78 -10.50 14.42 -16.18
C GLU A 78 -9.96 13.00 -16.29
N TYR A 79 -9.43 12.64 -17.46
CA TYR A 79 -8.77 11.36 -17.67
C TYR A 79 -7.63 11.12 -16.66
N LYS A 80 -6.73 12.09 -16.49
CA LYS A 80 -5.64 11.99 -15.49
C LYS A 80 -6.15 11.88 -14.05
N ARG A 81 -7.28 12.51 -13.72
CA ARG A 81 -7.90 12.39 -12.39
C ARG A 81 -8.47 10.99 -12.16
N ARG A 82 -9.10 10.39 -13.18
CA ARG A 82 -9.59 9.01 -13.12
C ARG A 82 -8.43 8.04 -12.93
N GLN A 83 -7.38 8.18 -13.75
CA GLN A 83 -6.13 7.42 -13.60
C GLN A 83 -5.57 7.49 -12.16
N ASN A 84 -5.42 8.70 -11.62
CA ASN A 84 -4.92 8.86 -10.25
C ASN A 84 -5.85 8.24 -9.21
N THR A 85 -7.16 8.31 -9.40
CA THR A 85 -8.14 7.69 -8.50
C THR A 85 -8.01 6.17 -8.50
N LEU A 86 -7.87 5.55 -9.68
CA LEU A 86 -7.69 4.11 -9.81
C LEU A 86 -6.34 3.66 -9.25
N ALA A 87 -5.25 4.36 -9.55
CA ALA A 87 -3.93 4.11 -8.98
C ALA A 87 -3.96 4.20 -7.44
N ALA A 88 -4.63 5.22 -6.88
CA ALA A 88 -4.80 5.35 -5.44
C ALA A 88 -5.61 4.19 -4.83
N ARG A 89 -6.67 3.71 -5.50
CA ARG A 89 -7.44 2.53 -5.07
C ARG A 89 -6.57 1.26 -5.09
N ARG A 90 -5.84 1.00 -6.17
CA ARG A 90 -4.90 -0.13 -6.29
C ARG A 90 -3.83 -0.08 -5.21
N SER A 91 -3.19 1.08 -5.03
CA SER A 91 -2.19 1.30 -4.00
C SER A 91 -2.72 0.99 -2.61
N ARG A 92 -3.93 1.46 -2.27
CA ARG A 92 -4.59 1.13 -0.99
C ARG A 92 -4.88 -0.36 -0.86
N LYS A 93 -5.36 -1.01 -1.92
CA LYS A 93 -5.61 -2.47 -1.95
C LYS A 93 -4.32 -3.27 -1.73
N ARG A 94 -3.25 -2.97 -2.48
CA ARG A 94 -1.93 -3.62 -2.31
C ARG A 94 -1.40 -3.45 -0.89
N LYS A 95 -1.49 -2.24 -0.33
CA LYS A 95 -1.08 -1.98 1.05
C LYS A 95 -1.89 -2.78 2.07
N MET A 96 -3.20 -2.91 1.86
CA MET A 96 -4.08 -3.70 2.72
C MET A 96 -3.72 -5.19 2.66
N LEU A 97 -3.53 -5.74 1.46
CA LEU A 97 -3.12 -7.14 1.27
C LEU A 97 -1.76 -7.43 1.88
N TYR A 98 -0.77 -6.56 1.65
CA TYR A 98 0.56 -6.71 2.25
C TYR A 98 0.51 -6.70 3.79
N GLN A 99 -0.30 -5.80 4.37
CA GLN A 99 -0.49 -5.76 5.82
C GLN A 99 -1.13 -7.05 6.35
N HIS A 100 -2.13 -7.58 5.63
CA HIS A 100 -2.80 -8.83 5.98
C HIS A 100 -1.82 -10.01 5.94
N GLU A 101 -1.07 -10.16 4.85
CA GLU A 101 -0.05 -11.20 4.69
C GLU A 101 1.02 -11.12 5.79
N LEU A 102 1.46 -9.90 6.13
CA LEU A 102 2.40 -9.70 7.23
C LEU A 102 1.82 -10.14 8.58
N GLU A 103 0.55 -9.82 8.85
CA GLU A 103 -0.12 -10.27 10.08
C GLU A 103 -0.29 -11.79 10.13
N GLU A 104 -0.62 -12.43 9.01
CA GLU A 104 -0.75 -13.87 8.91
C GLU A 104 0.58 -14.60 9.08
N THR A 105 1.64 -14.10 8.44
CA THR A 105 2.99 -14.68 8.58
C THR A 105 3.50 -14.56 9.99
N VAL A 106 3.31 -13.42 10.66
CA VAL A 106 3.64 -13.26 12.08
C VAL A 106 2.86 -14.27 12.93
N ARG A 107 1.54 -14.38 12.74
CA ARG A 107 0.73 -15.37 13.49
C ARG A 107 1.26 -16.78 13.27
N ARG A 108 1.47 -17.21 12.03
CA ARG A 108 1.99 -18.54 11.69
C ARG A 108 3.36 -18.80 12.33
N LEU A 109 4.31 -17.87 12.19
CA LEU A 109 5.64 -18.05 12.76
C LEU A 109 5.62 -18.07 14.29
N THR A 110 4.74 -17.28 14.93
CA THR A 110 4.59 -17.31 16.39
C THR A 110 4.00 -18.63 16.88
N THR A 111 3.01 -19.21 16.18
CA THR A 111 2.45 -20.51 16.56
C THR A 111 3.46 -21.64 16.35
N GLU A 112 4.17 -21.64 15.21
CA GLU A 112 5.23 -22.61 14.93
C GLU A 112 6.34 -22.53 16.00
N LYS A 113 6.79 -21.32 16.35
CA LYS A 113 7.77 -21.11 17.42
C LYS A 113 7.31 -21.72 18.74
N GLU A 114 6.09 -21.46 19.19
CA GLU A 114 5.59 -21.97 20.46
C GLU A 114 5.41 -23.50 20.45
N ILE A 115 5.01 -24.09 19.32
CA ILE A 115 4.94 -25.55 19.15
C ILE A 115 6.34 -26.16 19.30
N TRP A 116 7.33 -25.64 18.58
CA TRP A 116 8.69 -26.14 18.64
C TRP A 116 9.34 -25.94 20.00
N LYS A 117 9.09 -24.79 20.63
CA LYS A 117 9.52 -24.52 22.01
C LYS A 117 8.93 -25.53 22.99
N THR A 118 7.62 -25.78 22.91
CA THR A 118 6.94 -26.75 23.77
C THR A 118 7.53 -28.15 23.59
N ARG A 119 7.72 -28.58 22.33
CA ARG A 119 8.34 -29.88 21.99
C ARG A 119 9.77 -30.00 22.52
N ALA A 120 10.58 -28.96 22.36
CA ALA A 120 11.96 -28.97 22.85
C ALA A 120 12.00 -29.06 24.38
N LEU A 121 11.16 -28.29 25.07
CA LEU A 121 11.08 -28.31 26.54
C LEU A 121 10.57 -29.64 27.09
N THR A 122 9.58 -30.27 26.44
CA THR A 122 9.09 -31.59 26.87
C THR A 122 10.15 -32.68 26.71
N LEU A 123 10.86 -32.69 25.57
CA LEU A 123 11.97 -33.62 25.34
C LEU A 123 13.12 -33.37 26.31
N ARG A 124 13.46 -32.11 26.60
CA ARG A 124 14.46 -31.76 27.61
C ARG A 124 14.08 -32.33 28.98
N GLN A 125 12.83 -32.12 29.41
CA GLN A 125 12.34 -32.63 30.68
C GLN A 125 12.39 -34.17 30.73
N LEU A 126 12.04 -34.84 29.63
CA LEU A 126 12.12 -36.29 29.52
C LEU A 126 13.56 -36.79 29.68
N LEU A 127 14.52 -36.20 28.98
CA LEU A 127 15.94 -36.55 29.09
C LEU A 127 16.47 -36.34 30.51
N GLN A 128 16.11 -35.22 31.14
CA GLN A 128 16.47 -34.95 32.53
C GLN A 128 15.88 -36.00 33.49
N SER A 129 14.65 -36.44 33.27
CA SER A 129 14.01 -37.48 34.09
C SER A 129 14.71 -38.85 33.97
N HIS A 130 15.36 -39.11 32.83
CA HIS A 130 16.17 -40.32 32.60
C HIS A 130 17.65 -40.13 32.99
N GLY A 131 18.02 -39.03 33.65
CA GLY A 131 19.39 -38.78 34.12
C GLY A 131 20.37 -38.34 33.02
N VAL A 132 19.88 -37.99 31.83
CA VAL A 132 20.71 -37.49 30.72
C VAL A 132 20.81 -35.98 30.83
N ARG A 133 22.04 -35.46 30.95
CA ARG A 133 22.29 -34.02 31.01
C ARG A 133 22.04 -33.36 29.65
N CYS A 134 21.06 -32.47 29.59
CA CYS A 134 20.80 -31.65 28.40
C CYS A 134 21.42 -30.25 28.58
N PRO A 135 22.30 -29.79 27.67
CA PRO A 135 22.89 -28.45 27.73
C PRO A 135 21.83 -27.37 27.44
N ASP A 136 21.89 -26.26 28.18
CA ASP A 136 21.10 -25.07 27.87
C ASP A 136 21.80 -24.25 26.79
N PHE A 137 21.03 -23.72 25.86
CA PHE A 137 21.48 -22.75 24.86
C PHE A 137 21.01 -21.37 25.31
N GLU A 138 21.93 -20.41 25.44
CA GLU A 138 21.54 -19.03 25.69
C GLU A 138 20.92 -18.43 24.42
N ASP A 139 19.72 -17.86 24.55
CA ASP A 139 19.08 -17.08 23.49
C ASP A 139 19.88 -15.77 23.33
N ALA A 140 20.67 -15.66 22.26
CA ALA A 140 21.44 -14.46 21.91
C ALA A 140 20.58 -13.35 21.29
#